data_AF-A0A6S7DP48-F1
#
_entry.id   AF-A0A6S7DP48-F1
#
_cell.length_a   1.000
_cell.length_b   1.000
_cell.length_c   1.000
_cell.angle_alpha   90.00
_cell.angle_beta   90.00
_cell.angle_gamma   90.00
#
_symmetry.space_group_name_H-M   'P 1'
#
loop_
_entity.id
_entity.type
_entity.pdbx_description
1 polymer ?
#
loop_
_entity_poly.entity_id
_entity_poly.type
_entity_poly.pdbx_seq_one_letter_code
_entity_poly.pdbx_strand_id
1 'polypeptide(L)'
;MQQLARHEGGDRSGETLAVVRELPFVEFIELLEFSHLRFDLPDKGATSSLVGSQEWRRQIDDDSAQPGSVYVCTTLDALHHAVLAPEHAELKIDMPCQSRVRLRTLFRQRASASAQPCVRVDLQALIRRVLVPASAPAHLFDLVKHVVMTRLWVEVARVSSPRL
;
A
#
# COMPACT_ATOMS: atom_id res chain seq x y z
N MET A 1 54.22 -8.21 16.34
CA MET A 1 53.91 -6.93 15.66
C MET A 1 53.40 -7.29 14.27
N GLN A 2 52.17 -7.05 13.83
CA GLN A 2 51.04 -6.29 14.35
C GLN A 2 49.74 -7.10 14.12
N GLN A 3 48.85 -7.03 15.11
CA GLN A 3 47.43 -7.35 14.94
C GLN A 3 46.79 -6.25 14.08
N LEU A 4 45.90 -6.63 13.16
CA LEU A 4 44.84 -5.76 12.70
C LEU A 4 43.50 -6.46 12.91
N ALA A 5 42.92 -6.19 14.08
CA ALA A 5 41.49 -6.22 14.30
C ALA A 5 40.95 -4.80 14.08
N ARG A 6 39.89 -4.68 13.27
CA ARG A 6 38.90 -3.58 13.15
C ARG A 6 38.03 -3.96 11.94
N HIS A 7 36.88 -4.61 12.07
CA HIS A 7 35.63 -4.24 12.72
C HIS A 7 34.96 -3.01 12.07
N GLU A 8 34.22 -3.21 10.97
CA GLU A 8 33.12 -2.35 10.45
C GLU A 8 32.31 -3.23 9.46
N GLY A 9 30.99 -3.33 9.47
CA GLY A 9 29.95 -2.79 10.33
C GLY A 9 28.73 -3.68 10.14
N GLY A 10 28.00 -3.95 11.22
CA GLY A 10 26.69 -4.52 11.11
C GLY A 10 25.77 -3.53 10.42
N ASP A 11 25.10 -3.97 9.37
CA ASP A 11 23.79 -3.46 9.07
C ASP A 11 22.91 -4.66 8.70
N ARG A 12 22.39 -5.32 9.74
CA ARG A 12 21.05 -5.91 9.64
C ARG A 12 20.08 -4.73 9.57
N SER A 13 20.12 -3.98 8.48
CA SER A 13 19.02 -3.11 8.11
C SER A 13 17.88 -4.06 7.83
N GLY A 14 16.94 -4.16 8.78
CA GLY A 14 15.74 -4.94 8.62
C GLY A 14 15.12 -4.55 7.29
N GLU A 15 15.17 -5.46 6.32
CA GLU A 15 14.60 -5.26 4.99
C GLU A 15 13.21 -4.68 5.20
N THR A 16 13.04 -3.41 4.81
CA THR A 16 11.76 -2.76 4.99
C THR A 16 10.83 -3.38 3.96
N LEU A 17 10.09 -4.40 4.39
CA LEU A 17 9.32 -5.28 3.50
C LEU A 17 8.44 -4.43 2.59
N ALA A 18 8.72 -4.52 1.29
CA ALA A 18 7.92 -3.85 0.28
C ALA A 18 6.53 -4.47 0.25
N VAL A 19 5.54 -3.60 0.12
CA VAL A 19 4.14 -3.96 -0.02
C VAL A 19 3.60 -3.25 -1.24
N VAL A 20 2.87 -3.98 -2.05
CA VAL A 20 2.36 -3.58 -3.35
C VAL A 20 0.85 -3.74 -3.35
N ARG A 21 0.16 -2.63 -3.61
CA ARG A 21 -1.27 -2.60 -3.84
C ARG A 21 -1.53 -2.34 -5.31
N GLU A 22 -2.28 -3.22 -5.96
CA GLU A 22 -2.85 -2.98 -7.28
C GLU A 22 -4.14 -2.16 -7.16
N LEU A 23 -4.29 -1.17 -8.03
CA LEU A 23 -5.45 -0.28 -8.09
C LEU A 23 -5.89 -0.09 -9.54
N PRO A 24 -7.21 -0.13 -9.83
CA PRO A 24 -7.73 0.50 -11.03
C PRO A 24 -7.36 1.98 -11.05
N PHE A 25 -7.12 2.54 -12.25
CA PHE A 25 -6.75 3.95 -12.38
C PHE A 25 -7.71 4.91 -11.67
N VAL A 26 -9.03 4.64 -11.72
CA VAL A 26 -10.04 5.47 -11.04
C VAL A 26 -9.84 5.48 -9.52
N GLU A 27 -9.64 4.31 -8.91
CA GLU A 27 -9.38 4.22 -7.46
C GLU A 27 -8.07 4.90 -7.07
N PHE A 28 -7.07 4.85 -7.94
CA PHE A 28 -5.82 5.55 -7.74
C PHE A 28 -6.01 7.09 -7.74
N ILE A 29 -6.79 7.63 -8.68
CA ILE A 29 -7.13 9.06 -8.69
C ILE A 29 -7.87 9.46 -7.41
N GLU A 30 -8.84 8.65 -6.99
CA GLU A 30 -9.60 8.93 -5.77
C GLU A 30 -8.73 8.89 -4.51
N LEU A 31 -7.78 7.95 -4.44
CA LEU A 31 -6.77 7.93 -3.38
C LEU A 31 -5.94 9.22 -3.38
N LEU A 32 -5.51 9.70 -4.55
CA LEU A 32 -4.74 10.94 -4.65
C LEU A 32 -5.56 12.21 -4.37
N GLU A 33 -6.89 12.16 -4.49
CA GLU A 33 -7.75 13.34 -4.32
C GLU A 33 -8.28 13.47 -2.89
N PHE A 34 -8.72 12.35 -2.33
CA PHE A 34 -9.36 12.32 -1.04
C PHE A 34 -8.42 11.81 0.06
N SER A 35 -7.23 11.30 -0.30
CA SER A 35 -6.26 10.72 0.63
C SER A 35 -6.91 9.65 1.51
N HIS A 36 -7.78 8.85 0.91
CA HIS A 36 -8.58 7.84 1.59
C HIS A 36 -8.25 6.44 1.07
N LEU A 37 -7.92 5.55 2.00
CA LEU A 37 -7.82 4.13 1.72
C LEU A 37 -9.18 3.49 1.97
N ARG A 38 -9.80 2.95 0.92
CA ARG A 38 -11.05 2.20 1.04
C ARG A 38 -10.82 0.83 1.67
N PHE A 39 -11.87 0.25 2.25
CA PHE A 39 -11.89 -1.10 2.78
C PHE A 39 -13.00 -1.90 2.14
N ASP A 40 -12.73 -3.19 1.93
CA ASP A 40 -13.77 -4.13 1.59
C ASP A 40 -14.62 -4.37 2.83
N LEU A 41 -15.93 -4.22 2.68
CA LEU A 41 -16.86 -4.49 3.76
C LEU A 41 -16.82 -5.98 4.13
N PRO A 42 -16.95 -6.31 5.42
CA PRO A 42 -17.00 -7.69 5.85
C PRO A 42 -18.20 -8.42 5.25
N ASP A 43 -18.02 -9.71 4.98
CA ASP A 43 -19.13 -10.60 4.63
C ASP A 43 -20.20 -10.62 5.73
N LYS A 44 -21.45 -10.90 5.32
CA LYS A 44 -22.58 -11.07 6.24
C LYS A 44 -22.28 -12.23 7.20
N GLY A 45 -21.88 -11.90 8.44
CA GLY A 45 -21.51 -12.87 9.48
C GLY A 45 -20.11 -12.67 10.08
N ALA A 46 -19.31 -11.72 9.60
CA ALA A 46 -18.05 -11.38 10.23
C ALA A 46 -18.25 -10.82 11.65
N THR A 47 -17.18 -10.88 12.45
CA THR A 47 -17.16 -10.44 13.85
C THR A 47 -17.74 -9.03 14.00
N SER A 48 -18.58 -8.81 15.03
CA SER A 48 -19.29 -7.54 15.23
C SER A 48 -18.40 -6.30 15.40
N SER A 49 -17.08 -6.47 15.50
CA SER A 49 -16.10 -5.40 15.57
C SER A 49 -15.40 -5.09 14.24
N LEU A 50 -15.47 -5.94 13.21
CA LEU A 50 -14.76 -5.69 11.94
C LEU A 50 -15.56 -4.72 11.06
N VAL A 51 -14.93 -3.61 10.67
CA VAL A 51 -15.52 -2.58 9.79
C VAL A 51 -15.20 -2.87 8.33
N GLY A 52 -13.98 -3.35 8.08
CA GLY A 52 -13.53 -3.75 6.76
C GLY A 52 -12.08 -4.18 6.76
N SER A 53 -11.67 -4.79 5.66
CA SER A 53 -10.31 -5.26 5.45
C SER A 53 -9.79 -4.92 4.06
N GLN A 54 -8.47 -4.80 3.92
CA GLN A 54 -7.80 -4.85 2.64
C GLN A 54 -6.60 -5.79 2.74
N GLU A 55 -6.29 -6.43 1.62
CA GLU A 55 -5.14 -7.33 1.52
C GLU A 55 -4.26 -6.92 0.36
N TRP A 56 -2.96 -6.74 0.63
CA TRP A 56 -1.96 -6.33 -0.35
C TRP A 56 -0.89 -7.40 -0.48
N ARG A 57 -0.24 -7.43 -1.64
CA ARG A 57 0.86 -8.36 -1.91
C ARG A 57 2.18 -7.74 -1.45
N ARG A 58 3.20 -8.56 -1.23
CA ARG A 58 4.57 -8.08 -0.95
C ARG A 58 5.49 -8.11 -2.17
N GLN A 59 4.94 -8.49 -3.32
CA GLN A 59 5.63 -8.57 -4.59
C GLN A 59 4.66 -8.28 -5.73
N ILE A 60 5.21 -7.98 -6.90
CA ILE A 60 4.46 -7.81 -8.15
C ILE A 60 4.42 -9.17 -8.84
N ASP A 61 3.26 -9.52 -9.38
CA ASP A 61 3.07 -10.73 -10.18
C ASP A 61 2.59 -10.31 -11.57
N ASP A 62 3.47 -10.48 -12.57
CA ASP A 62 3.28 -9.98 -13.94
C ASP A 62 2.19 -10.77 -14.69
N ASP A 63 1.91 -12.01 -14.29
CA ASP A 63 0.82 -12.81 -14.85
C ASP A 63 -0.56 -12.22 -14.52
N SER A 64 -0.63 -11.34 -13.52
CA SER A 64 -1.84 -10.62 -13.13
C SER A 64 -1.90 -9.17 -13.63
N ALA A 65 -0.91 -8.72 -14.42
CA ALA A 65 -0.80 -7.32 -14.80
C ALA A 65 -1.85 -6.87 -15.83
N GLN A 66 -2.95 -6.31 -15.35
CA GLN A 66 -3.96 -5.73 -16.23
C GLN A 66 -3.44 -4.41 -16.84
N PRO A 67 -3.62 -4.14 -18.14
CA PRO A 67 -3.10 -2.94 -18.80
C PRO A 67 -3.59 -1.60 -18.21
N GLY A 68 -4.69 -1.61 -17.46
CA GLY A 68 -5.27 -0.44 -16.80
C GLY A 68 -4.93 -0.32 -15.30
N SER A 69 -4.13 -1.24 -14.76
CA SER A 69 -3.77 -1.25 -13.35
C SER A 69 -2.64 -0.27 -13.04
N VAL A 70 -2.67 0.29 -11.84
CA VAL A 70 -1.62 1.11 -11.24
C VAL A 70 -1.21 0.44 -9.93
N TYR A 71 0.08 0.26 -9.72
CA TYR A 71 0.60 -0.31 -8.49
C TYR A 71 1.16 0.78 -7.58
N VAL A 72 0.71 0.78 -6.33
CA VAL A 72 1.23 1.64 -5.27
C VAL A 72 2.16 0.81 -4.41
N CYS A 73 3.42 1.23 -4.32
CA CYS A 73 4.41 0.63 -3.44
C CYS A 73 4.49 1.42 -2.13
N THR A 74 4.41 0.70 -1.02
CA THR A 74 4.62 1.18 0.34
C THR A 74 5.58 0.23 1.05
N THR A 75 6.16 0.66 2.17
CA THR A 75 6.79 -0.27 3.10
C THR A 75 5.81 -0.66 4.21
N LEU A 76 6.06 -1.77 4.89
CA LEU A 76 5.26 -2.15 6.05
C LEU A 76 5.28 -1.08 7.16
N ASP A 77 6.45 -0.49 7.40
CA ASP A 77 6.65 0.56 8.38
C ASP A 77 5.88 1.85 8.00
N ALA A 78 6.03 2.29 6.75
CA ALA A 78 5.27 3.41 6.20
C ALA A 78 3.76 3.17 6.29
N LEU A 79 3.29 1.94 6.03
CA LEU A 79 1.89 1.58 6.17
C LEU A 79 1.40 1.75 7.61
N HIS A 80 2.21 1.37 8.61
CA HIS A 80 1.83 1.53 10.01
C HIS A 80 1.75 3.00 10.44
N HIS A 81 2.63 3.85 9.91
CA HIS A 81 2.71 5.27 10.29
C HIS A 81 1.78 6.18 9.48
N ALA A 82 1.55 5.86 8.22
CA ALA A 82 0.78 6.72 7.32
C ALA A 82 -0.73 6.61 7.50
N VAL A 83 -1.23 5.48 8.03
CA VAL A 83 -2.67 5.24 8.14
C VAL A 83 -3.19 5.78 9.47
N LEU A 84 -4.13 6.72 9.38
CA LEU A 84 -4.67 7.43 10.53
C LEU A 84 -6.00 6.77 10.95
N ALA A 85 -5.98 6.11 12.11
CA ALA A 85 -7.17 5.48 12.66
C ALA A 85 -8.22 6.54 13.07
N PRO A 86 -9.50 6.37 12.70
CA PRO A 86 -10.59 7.17 13.27
C PRO A 86 -10.67 7.02 14.80
N GLU A 87 -11.19 8.03 15.52
CA GLU A 87 -11.22 8.07 17.00
C GLU A 87 -11.86 6.83 17.67
N HIS A 88 -12.84 6.22 17.00
CA HIS A 88 -13.56 5.05 17.51
C HIS A 88 -13.12 3.73 16.89
N ALA A 89 -12.07 3.74 16.07
CA ALA A 89 -11.56 2.57 15.37
C ALA A 89 -10.11 2.26 15.76
N GLU A 90 -9.75 0.99 15.64
CA GLU A 90 -8.40 0.48 15.79
C GLU A 90 -7.96 -0.12 14.46
N LEU A 91 -6.77 0.26 14.01
CA LEU A 91 -6.14 -0.35 12.85
C LEU A 91 -5.32 -1.55 13.31
N LYS A 92 -5.49 -2.68 12.62
CA LYS A 92 -4.66 -3.87 12.81
C LYS A 92 -4.01 -4.23 11.48
N ILE A 93 -2.69 -4.39 11.53
CA ILE A 93 -1.91 -4.91 10.41
C ILE A 93 -1.44 -6.31 10.80
N ASP A 94 -1.77 -7.30 9.98
CA ASP A 94 -1.32 -8.68 10.15
C ASP A 94 -0.79 -9.26 8.83
N MET A 95 -0.04 -10.35 8.92
CA MET A 95 0.51 -11.04 7.76
C MET A 95 -0.07 -12.44 7.69
N PRO A 96 -1.19 -12.65 6.96
CA PRO A 96 -1.81 -13.97 6.88
C PRO A 96 -0.88 -15.00 6.21
N CYS A 97 0.05 -14.57 5.37
CA CYS A 97 1.11 -15.41 4.82
C CYS A 97 2.35 -14.59 4.45
N GLN A 98 3.42 -15.27 4.05
CA GLN A 98 4.71 -14.66 3.68
C GLN A 98 4.65 -13.72 2.47
N SER A 99 3.61 -13.78 1.64
CA SER A 99 3.49 -12.93 0.44
C SER A 99 2.43 -11.85 0.57
N ARG A 100 1.71 -11.78 1.70
CA ARG A 100 0.57 -10.89 1.87
C ARG A 100 0.60 -10.16 3.20
N VAL A 101 0.03 -8.97 3.20
CA VAL A 101 -0.26 -8.20 4.40
C VAL A 101 -1.72 -7.79 4.35
N ARG A 102 -2.36 -7.83 5.50
CA ARG A 102 -3.76 -7.48 5.67
C ARG A 102 -3.87 -6.31 6.63
N LEU A 103 -4.58 -5.29 6.20
CA LEU A 103 -4.99 -4.17 7.03
C LEU A 103 -6.46 -4.37 7.39
N ARG A 104 -6.79 -4.23 8.67
CA ARG A 104 -8.15 -4.33 9.20
C ARG A 104 -8.48 -3.09 10.01
N THR A 105 -9.69 -2.61 9.85
CA THR A 105 -10.26 -1.55 10.71
C THR A 105 -11.29 -2.19 11.62
N LEU A 106 -11.09 -2.07 12.93
CA LEU A 106 -11.99 -2.60 13.96
C LEU A 106 -12.63 -1.48 14.76
N PHE A 107 -13.88 -1.61 15.18
CA PHE A 107 -14.48 -0.69 16.16
C PHE A 107 -14.07 -1.03 17.59
N ARG A 108 -13.74 0.00 18.38
CA ARG A 108 -13.51 -0.13 19.83
C ARG A 108 -14.80 -0.14 20.65
N GLN A 109 -15.86 0.50 20.13
CA GLN A 109 -17.19 0.55 20.75
C GLN A 109 -18.27 0.26 19.72
N ARG A 110 -19.45 -0.22 20.14
CA ARG A 110 -20.65 -0.40 19.29
C ARG A 110 -21.14 0.98 18.81
N ALA A 111 -20.42 1.61 17.89
CA ALA A 111 -20.84 2.82 17.22
C ALA A 111 -21.93 2.49 16.19
N SER A 112 -22.83 3.44 15.98
CA SER A 112 -23.94 3.36 15.03
C SER A 112 -23.47 3.05 13.60
N ALA A 113 -24.33 2.38 12.83
CA ALA A 113 -24.09 1.67 11.58
C ALA A 113 -23.67 2.51 10.34
N SER A 114 -23.09 3.71 10.51
CA SER A 114 -22.67 4.59 9.42
C SER A 114 -21.15 4.73 9.30
N ALA A 115 -20.40 3.67 9.64
CA ALA A 115 -18.95 3.67 9.53
C ALA A 115 -18.52 3.92 8.08
N GLN A 116 -17.71 4.94 7.85
CA GLN A 116 -17.13 5.14 6.53
C GLN A 116 -16.22 3.94 6.20
N PRO A 117 -16.38 3.30 5.02
CA PRO A 117 -15.53 2.19 4.60
C PRO A 117 -14.16 2.69 4.12
N CYS A 118 -13.66 3.78 4.69
CA CYS A 118 -12.38 4.35 4.32
C CYS A 118 -11.69 4.99 5.53
N VAL A 119 -10.36 5.01 5.49
CA VAL A 119 -9.52 5.69 6.49
C VAL A 119 -8.64 6.72 5.81
N ARG A 120 -8.33 7.78 6.55
CA ARG A 120 -7.41 8.83 6.08
C ARG A 120 -5.98 8.32 6.10
N VAL A 121 -5.21 8.76 5.13
CA VAL A 121 -3.78 8.44 5.04
C VAL A 121 -2.94 9.68 4.76
N ASP A 122 -1.73 9.70 5.29
CA ASP A 122 -0.66 10.57 4.80
C ASP A 122 -0.10 9.95 3.51
N LEU A 123 -0.43 10.55 2.35
CA LEU A 123 0.00 10.02 1.06
C LEU A 123 1.52 10.09 0.87
N GLN A 124 2.21 11.07 1.45
CA GLN A 124 3.66 11.23 1.31
C GLN A 124 4.39 10.13 2.08
N ALA A 125 3.87 9.77 3.25
CA ALA A 125 4.40 8.65 4.02
C ALA A 125 4.02 7.31 3.37
N LEU A 126 2.77 7.16 2.91
CA LEU A 126 2.23 5.90 2.41
C LEU A 126 2.86 5.49 1.07
N ILE A 127 2.93 6.40 0.11
CA ILE A 127 3.30 6.05 -1.26
C ILE A 127 4.78 6.34 -1.46
N ARG A 128 5.59 5.30 -1.61
CA ARG A 128 7.03 5.43 -1.93
C ARG A 128 7.28 5.50 -3.42
N ARG A 129 6.49 4.76 -4.20
CA ARG A 129 6.63 4.67 -5.65
C ARG A 129 5.31 4.27 -6.28
N VAL A 130 5.09 4.74 -7.50
CA VAL A 130 3.97 4.32 -8.34
C VAL A 130 4.53 3.57 -9.54
N LEU A 131 3.99 2.39 -9.81
CA LEU A 131 4.40 1.58 -10.95
C LEU A 131 3.22 1.36 -11.89
N VAL A 132 3.50 1.37 -13.18
CA VAL A 132 2.53 1.09 -14.24
C VAL A 132 3.02 -0.13 -15.02
N PRO A 133 2.15 -1.10 -15.36
CA PRO A 133 2.52 -2.23 -16.19
C PRO A 133 3.21 -1.80 -17.49
N ALA A 134 4.24 -2.53 -17.92
CA ALA A 134 4.87 -2.30 -19.22
C ALA A 134 3.87 -2.45 -20.39
N SER A 135 2.85 -3.30 -20.24
CA SER A 135 1.76 -3.50 -21.20
C SER A 135 0.79 -2.33 -21.30
N ALA A 136 0.80 -1.40 -20.34
CA ALA A 136 -0.11 -0.26 -20.33
C ALA A 136 0.16 0.70 -21.50
N PRO A 137 -0.89 1.26 -22.14
CA PRO A 137 -0.72 2.26 -23.19
C PRO A 137 0.12 3.47 -22.76
N ALA A 138 0.87 4.07 -23.71
CA ALA A 138 1.73 5.22 -23.44
C ALA A 138 0.99 6.38 -22.79
N HIS A 139 -0.19 6.73 -23.32
CA HIS A 139 -1.02 7.83 -22.81
C HIS A 139 -1.46 7.61 -21.36
N LEU A 140 -1.71 6.36 -20.93
CA LEU A 140 -2.08 6.05 -19.55
C LEU A 140 -0.90 6.28 -18.60
N PHE A 141 0.31 5.87 -19.01
CA PHE A 141 1.53 6.14 -18.25
C PHE A 141 1.79 7.64 -18.11
N ASP A 142 1.66 8.40 -19.20
CA ASP A 142 1.87 9.86 -19.17
C ASP A 142 0.85 10.56 -18.26
N LEU A 143 -0.41 10.10 -18.28
CA LEU A 143 -1.45 10.60 -17.39
C LEU A 143 -1.14 10.29 -15.93
N VAL A 144 -0.79 9.04 -15.60
CA VAL A 144 -0.40 8.65 -14.23
C VAL A 144 0.79 9.49 -13.77
N LYS A 145 1.83 9.61 -14.59
CA LYS A 145 3.02 10.40 -14.29
C LYS A 145 2.66 11.86 -14.02
N HIS A 146 1.83 12.47 -14.87
CA HIS A 146 1.41 13.84 -14.70
C HIS A 146 0.67 14.04 -13.37
N VAL A 147 -0.36 13.24 -13.10
CA VAL A 147 -1.16 13.39 -11.87
C VAL A 147 -0.32 13.14 -10.62
N VAL A 148 0.55 12.12 -10.62
CA VAL A 148 1.45 11.86 -9.50
C VAL A 148 2.36 13.06 -9.28
N MET A 149 3.10 13.51 -10.29
CA MET A 149 4.08 14.59 -10.11
C MET A 149 3.44 15.91 -9.69
N THR A 150 2.15 16.13 -10.00
CA THR A 150 1.43 17.31 -9.51
C THR A 150 1.02 17.23 -8.04
N ARG A 151 0.90 16.03 -7.46
CA ARG A 151 0.35 15.82 -6.10
C ARG A 151 1.36 15.21 -5.12
N LEU A 152 2.32 14.43 -5.61
CA LEU A 152 3.32 13.68 -4.86
C LEU A 152 4.68 13.76 -5.56
N TRP A 153 5.73 13.89 -4.78
CA TRP A 153 7.11 13.97 -5.29
C TRP A 153 7.76 12.58 -5.27
N VAL A 154 7.07 11.61 -5.86
CA VAL A 154 7.45 10.19 -5.83
C VAL A 154 7.74 9.68 -7.23
N GLU A 155 8.58 8.65 -7.32
CA GLU A 155 8.95 8.07 -8.60
C GLU A 155 7.74 7.37 -9.27
N VAL A 156 7.58 7.59 -10.58
CA VAL A 156 6.67 6.85 -11.44
C VAL A 156 7.46 6.09 -12.49
N ALA A 157 7.36 4.76 -12.50
CA ALA A 157 8.11 3.92 -13.40
C ALA A 157 7.25 2.87 -14.09
N ARG A 158 7.70 2.42 -15.27
CA ARG A 158 7.18 1.20 -15.88
C ARG A 158 7.85 0.01 -15.21
N VAL A 159 7.06 -0.98 -14.84
CA VAL A 159 7.57 -2.25 -14.35
C VAL A 159 7.35 -3.32 -15.41
N SER A 160 8.42 -4.03 -15.72
CA SER A 160 8.39 -5.32 -16.39
C SER A 160 8.86 -6.33 -15.36
N SER A 161 8.35 -7.57 -15.35
CA SER A 161 9.01 -8.61 -14.56
C SER A 161 10.50 -8.65 -14.92
N PRO A 162 11.41 -8.83 -13.95
CA PRO A 162 12.77 -9.27 -14.28
C PRO A 162 12.59 -10.59 -15.01
N ARG A 163 12.88 -10.61 -16.32
CA ARG A 163 12.93 -11.86 -17.07
C ARG A 163 13.99 -12.71 -16.37
N LEU A 164 13.57 -13.87 -15.86
CA LEU A 164 14.47 -14.95 -15.44
C LEU A 164 15.45 -15.29 -16.56
#